data_AF-A0A7D6ZLA8-F1
#
_entry.id   AF-A0A7D6ZLA8-F1
#
_cell.length_a   1.000
_cell.length_b   1.000
_cell.length_c   1.000
_cell.angle_alpha   90.00
_cell.angle_beta   90.00
_cell.angle_gamma   90.00
#
_symmetry.space_group_name_H-M   'P 1'
#
loop_
_entity.id
_entity.type
_entity.pdbx_description
1 polymer ?
#
loop_
_entity_poly.entity_id
_entity_poly.type
_entity_poly.pdbx_seq_one_letter_code
_entity_poly.pdbx_strand_id
1 'polypeptide(L)' 'MDFDEDERQALFDEGVDPDDPATHADQQWVSDLLRCYGMDLLFGES' A
#
# COMPACT_ATOMS: atom_id res chain seq x y z
N MET A 1 -3.62 1.09 8.62
CA MET A 1 -2.32 1.14 7.94
C MET A 1 -2.01 2.61 7.82
N ASP A 2 -1.01 3.09 8.56
CA ASP A 2 -0.41 4.39 8.26
C ASP A 2 0.53 4.16 7.08
N PHE A 3 0.48 5.02 6.07
CA PHE A 3 1.42 4.95 4.95
C PHE A 3 2.81 5.37 5.41
N ASP A 4 3.83 4.60 5.05
CA ASP A 4 5.21 5.06 5.17
C ASP A 4 5.45 6.25 4.24
N GLU A 5 6.37 7.14 4.61
CA GLU A 5 6.67 8.40 3.90
C GLU A 5 7.01 8.15 2.41
N ASP A 6 7.72 7.05 2.12
CA ASP A 6 8.07 6.64 0.76
C ASP A 6 6.85 6.23 -0.09
N GLU A 7 5.86 5.58 0.53
CA GLU A 7 4.64 5.14 -0.15
C GLU A 7 3.72 6.33 -0.44
N ARG A 8 3.62 7.30 0.49
CA ARG A 8 2.92 8.57 0.24
C ARG A 8 3.54 9.33 -0.93
N GLN A 9 4.86 9.40 -0.99
CA GLN A 9 5.56 10.11 -2.05
C GLN A 9 5.32 9.46 -3.42
N ALA A 10 5.37 8.12 -3.51
CA ALA A 10 5.08 7.40 -4.75
C ALA A 10 3.65 7.67 -5.27
N LEU A 11 2.65 7.72 -4.37
CA LEU A 11 1.27 8.06 -4.73
C LEU A 11 1.17 9.49 -5.27
N PHE A 12 1.84 10.46 -4.64
CA PHE A 12 1.88 11.84 -5.14
C PHE A 12 2.54 11.96 -6.52
N ASP A 13 3.65 11.24 -6.76
CA ASP A 13 4.34 11.23 -8.06
C ASP A 13 3.45 10.62 -9.18
N GLU A 14 2.59 9.67 -8.84
CA GLU A 14 1.58 9.09 -9.74
C GLU A 14 0.33 10.00 -9.90
N GLY A 15 0.23 11.09 -9.13
CA GLY A 15 -0.93 11.99 -9.11
C GLY A 15 -2.14 11.42 -8.36
N VAL A 16 -1.93 10.43 -7.51
CA VAL A 16 -2.94 9.81 -6.64
C VAL A 16 -2.93 10.52 -5.28
N ASP A 17 -4.12 10.82 -4.76
CA ASP A 17 -4.26 11.40 -3.43
C ASP A 17 -4.15 10.28 -2.37
N PRO A 18 -3.11 10.27 -1.53
CA PRO A 18 -2.95 9.25 -0.50
C PRO A 18 -3.98 9.39 0.63
N ASP A 19 -4.58 10.56 0.81
CA ASP A 19 -5.60 10.81 1.82
C ASP A 19 -7.02 10.52 1.29
N ASP A 20 -7.15 10.11 0.01
CA ASP A 20 -8.43 9.68 -0.56
C ASP A 20 -8.85 8.30 -0.03
N PRO A 21 -10.11 8.15 0.44
CA PRO A 21 -10.60 6.90 1.00
C PRO A 21 -10.63 5.73 0.01
N ALA A 22 -10.71 5.99 -1.31
CA ALA A 22 -10.62 4.92 -2.31
C ALA A 22 -9.18 4.41 -2.44
N THR A 23 -8.17 5.30 -2.39
CA THR A 23 -6.75 4.91 -2.36
C THR A 23 -6.46 3.98 -1.18
N HIS A 24 -7.00 4.30 0.00
CA HIS A 24 -6.90 3.43 1.17
C HIS A 24 -7.58 2.06 0.98
N ALA A 25 -8.75 2.02 0.34
CA ALA A 25 -9.47 0.78 0.08
C ALA A 25 -8.71 -0.13 -0.90
N ASP A 26 -8.14 0.44 -1.95
CA ASP A 26 -7.35 -0.29 -2.95
C ASP A 26 -6.09 -0.89 -2.33
N GLN A 27 -5.37 -0.10 -1.52
CA GLN A 27 -4.18 -0.57 -0.80
C GLN A 27 -4.50 -1.69 0.19
N GLN A 28 -5.62 -1.56 0.90
CA GLN A 28 -6.09 -2.61 1.81
C GLN A 28 -6.44 -3.90 1.06
N TRP A 29 -7.06 -3.78 -0.12
CA TRP A 29 -7.36 -4.92 -0.98
C TRP A 29 -6.09 -5.61 -1.49
N VAL A 30 -5.08 -4.84 -1.93
CA VAL A 30 -3.77 -5.39 -2.34
C VAL A 30 -3.09 -6.11 -1.19
N SER A 31 -3.08 -5.52 0.01
CA SER A 31 -2.52 -6.15 1.21
C SER A 31 -3.24 -7.47 1.56
N ASP A 32 -4.57 -7.49 1.53
CA ASP A 32 -5.34 -8.72 1.76
C ASP A 32 -5.08 -9.79 0.68
N LEU A 33 -4.90 -9.37 -0.57
CA LEU A 33 -4.57 -10.26 -1.68
C LEU A 33 -3.18 -10.89 -1.48
N LEU A 34 -2.16 -10.09 -1.16
CA LEU A 34 -0.81 -10.56 -0.91
C LEU A 34 -0.76 -11.52 0.30
N ARG A 35 -1.53 -11.22 1.34
CA ARG A 35 -1.68 -12.09 2.51
C ARG A 35 -2.35 -13.42 2.15
N CYS A 36 -3.39 -13.42 1.32
CA CYS A 36 -4.04 -14.64 0.85
C CYS A 36 -3.08 -15.58 0.10
N TYR A 37 -2.13 -15.02 -0.65
CA TYR A 37 -1.12 -15.79 -1.37
C TYR A 37 0.14 -16.10 -0.55
N GLY A 38 0.20 -15.67 0.72
CA GLY A 38 1.37 -15.85 1.57
C GLY A 38 2.61 -15.06 1.09
N MET A 39 2.40 -14.02 0.28
CA MET A 39 3.46 -13.15 -0.26
C MET A 39 3.82 -11.98 0.66
N ASP A 40 3.08 -11.84 1.76
CA ASP A 40 3.27 -10.81 2.81
C ASP A 40 4.70 -10.81 3.40
N LEU A 41 5.40 -11.95 3.38
CA LEU A 41 6.75 -12.14 3.93
C LEU A 41 7.90 -11.65 3.03
N LEU A 42 7.66 -11.25 1.78
CA LEU A 42 8.73 -10.84 0.85
C LEU A 42 9.20 -9.39 1.01
N PHE A 43 8.51 -8.59 1.84
CA PHE A 43 8.86 -7.19 2.10
C PHE A 43 9.34 -6.93 3.55
N GLY A 44 9.55 -7.98 4.35
CA GLY A 44 9.80 -7.88 5.79
C GLY A 44 11.22 -8.18 6.31
N GLU A 45 12.16 -8.69 5.50
CA GLU A 45 13.55 -8.91 5.94
C GLU A 45 14.57 -8.58 4.83
N SER A 46 15.19 -7.40 4.90
CA SER A 46 16.56 -7.09 4.44
C SER A 46 17.03 -5.76 5.00
#